data_AF-A0A4Z0RXC5-F1
#
_entry.id   AF-A0A4Z0RXC5-F1
#
_cell.length_a   1.000
_cell.length_b   1.000
_cell.length_c   1.000
_cell.angle_alpha   90.00
_cell.angle_beta   90.00
_cell.angle_gamma   90.00
#
_symmetry.space_group_name_H-M   'P 1'
#
loop_
_entity.id
_entity.type
_entity.pdbx_description
1 polymer ?
#
loop_
_entity_poly.entity_id
_entity_poly.type
_entity_poly.pdbx_seq_one_letter_code
_entity_poly.pdbx_strand_id
1 'polypeptide(L)' 'MKNQISKMEWIILPISIVVCILGIIYQGWFNTVFNALMVFVFIYEGKKTRETWNYVLGGIFAIIFLANIWLIIK' A
#
# COMPACT_ATOMS: atom_id res chain seq x y z
N MET A 1 14.75 -21.91 -8.04
CA MET A 1 14.53 -20.48 -7.74
C MET A 1 13.79 -20.41 -6.41
N LYS A 2 14.48 -20.06 -5.32
CA LYS A 2 13.81 -19.89 -4.02
C LYS A 2 13.06 -18.56 -4.06
N ASN A 3 11.74 -18.62 -4.08
CA ASN A 3 10.84 -17.48 -3.96
C ASN A 3 10.97 -16.92 -2.54
N GLN A 4 12.08 -16.22 -2.26
CA GLN A 4 12.29 -15.54 -0.99
C GLN A 4 11.57 -14.19 -1.08
N ILE A 5 10.24 -14.23 -1.01
CA ILE A 5 9.45 -13.07 -0.56
C ILE A 5 10.15 -12.60 0.71
N SER A 6 10.69 -11.38 0.66
CA SER A 6 11.49 -10.83 1.76
C SER A 6 10.69 -10.97 3.05
N LYS A 7 11.31 -11.39 4.16
CA LYS A 7 10.63 -11.49 5.47
C LYS A 7 9.86 -10.22 5.83
N MET A 8 10.32 -9.09 5.30
CA MET A 8 9.70 -7.78 5.42
C MET A 8 8.36 -7.67 4.67
N GLU A 9 8.28 -8.15 3.42
CA GLU A 9 7.03 -8.22 2.65
C GLU A 9 6.00 -9.13 3.33
N TRP A 10 6.43 -10.25 3.92
CA TRP A 10 5.54 -11.18 4.61
C TRP A 10 4.87 -10.59 5.86
N ILE A 11 5.51 -9.61 6.51
CA ILE A 11 4.97 -8.88 7.67
C ILE A 11 4.19 -7.65 7.20
N ILE A 12 4.68 -6.96 6.17
CA ILE A 12 4.03 -5.76 5.62
C ILE A 12 2.69 -6.13 4.99
N LEU A 13 2.58 -7.22 4.24
CA LEU A 13 1.34 -7.61 3.55
C LEU A 13 0.13 -7.75 4.51
N PRO A 14 0.19 -8.53 5.60
CA PRO A 14 -0.93 -8.67 6.52
C PRO A 14 -1.22 -7.37 7.28
N ILE A 15 -0.20 -6.59 7.67
CA ILE A 15 -0.41 -5.27 8.28
C ILE A 15 -1.12 -4.34 7.28
N SER A 16 -0.72 -4.38 6.02
CA SER A 16 -1.32 -3.59 4.94
C SER A 16 -2.79 -3.93 4.76
N ILE A 17 -3.13 -5.22 4.77
CA ILE A 17 -4.50 -5.71 4.65
C ILE A 17 -5.34 -5.26 5.85
N VAL A 18 -4.84 -5.45 7.07
CA VAL A 18 -5.56 -5.08 8.30
C VAL A 18 -5.82 -3.57 8.33
N VAL A 19 -4.82 -2.75 8.03
CA VAL A 19 -4.99 -1.29 8.05
C VAL A 19 -5.81 -0.80 6.86
N CYS A 20 -5.76 -1.48 5.71
CA CYS A 20 -6.65 -1.19 4.58
C CYS A 20 -8.12 -1.51 4.92
N ILE A 21 -8.40 -2.61 5.63
CA ILE A 21 -9.74 -2.93 6.14
C ILE A 21 -10.19 -1.90 7.18
N LEU A 22 -9.31 -1.52 8.12
CA LEU A 22 -9.59 -0.46 9.08
C LEU A 22 -9.83 0.89 8.39
N GLY A 23 -9.15 1.17 7.28
CA GLY A 23 -9.36 2.37 6.46
C GLY A 23 -10.67 2.36 5.68
N ILE A 24 -11.19 1.18 5.31
CA ILE A 24 -12.55 1.03 4.75
C ILE A 24 -13.61 1.28 5.84
N ILE A 25 -13.36 0.82 7.07
CA ILE A 25 -14.29 1.00 8.21
C ILE A 25 -14.27 2.45 8.71
N TYR A 26 -13.08 3.05 8.83
CA TYR A 26 -12.87 4.45 9.16
C TYR A 26 -12.64 5.26 7.88
N GLN A 27 -13.71 5.43 7.08
CA GLN A 27 -13.68 6.32 5.91
C GLN A 27 -13.29 7.74 6.34
N GLY A 28 -12.14 8.23 5.88
CA GLY A 28 -11.68 9.58 6.19
C GLY A 28 -10.20 9.84 5.88
N TRP A 29 -9.68 10.92 6.45
CA TRP A 29 -8.30 11.40 6.29
C TRP A 29 -7.26 10.33 6.67
N PHE A 30 -7.53 9.49 7.68
CA PHE A 30 -6.64 8.39 8.08
C PHE A 30 -6.42 7.36 6.96
N ASN A 31 -7.49 6.92 6.28
CA ASN A 31 -7.39 5.99 5.16
C ASN A 31 -6.55 6.58 4.02
N THR A 32 -6.73 7.88 3.75
CA THR A 32 -5.98 8.60 2.71
C THR A 32 -4.49 8.67 3.05
N VAL A 33 -4.15 9.07 4.27
CA VAL A 33 -2.75 9.12 4.75
C VAL A 33 -2.11 7.73 4.71
N PHE A 34 -2.83 6.69 5.14
CA PHE A 34 -2.33 5.33 5.12
C PHE A 34 -2.02 4.83 3.71
N ASN A 35 -2.97 4.98 2.77
CA ASN A 35 -2.75 4.55 1.39
C ASN A 35 -1.57 5.31 0.76
N ALA A 36 -1.40 6.61 1.04
CA ALA A 36 -0.21 7.35 0.60
C ALA A 36 1.08 6.72 1.13
N LEU A 37 1.11 6.38 2.43
CA LEU A 37 2.25 5.76 3.08
C LEU A 37 2.59 4.40 2.44
N MET A 38 1.59 3.59 2.14
CA MET A 38 1.78 2.30 1.47
C MET A 38 2.34 2.45 0.06
N VAL A 39 1.91 3.46 -0.71
CA VAL A 39 2.49 3.78 -2.02
C VAL A 39 3.99 4.07 -1.88
N PHE A 40 4.37 4.94 -0.93
CA PHE A 40 5.78 5.28 -0.72
C PHE A 40 6.61 4.08 -0.29
N VAL A 41 6.11 3.27 0.65
CA VAL A 41 6.81 2.07 1.14
C VAL A 41 7.03 1.06 0.01
N PHE A 42 6.00 0.75 -0.77
CA PHE A 42 6.11 -0.23 -1.86
C PHE A 42 6.97 0.27 -3.03
N ILE A 43 6.89 1.55 -3.40
CA ILE A 43 7.79 2.11 -4.42
C ILE A 43 9.24 2.13 -3.93
N TYR A 44 9.45 2.45 -2.65
CA TYR A 44 10.78 2.45 -2.03
C TYR A 44 11.38 1.05 -1.97
N GLU A 45 10.62 0.06 -1.47
CA GLU A 45 11.04 -1.34 -1.47
C GLU A 45 11.23 -1.86 -2.89
N GLY A 46 10.36 -1.52 -3.84
CA GLY A 46 10.55 -1.84 -5.26
C GLY A 46 11.86 -1.30 -5.83
N LYS A 47 12.25 -0.07 -5.49
CA LYS A 47 13.56 0.50 -5.88
C LYS A 47 14.74 -0.25 -5.25
N LYS A 48 14.58 -0.69 -4.00
CA LYS A 48 15.63 -1.37 -3.23
C LYS A 48 15.82 -2.83 -3.67
N THR A 49 14.73 -3.57 -3.85
CA THR A 49 14.75 -5.00 -4.19
C THR A 49 14.75 -5.27 -5.70
N ARG A 50 14.39 -4.26 -6.52
CA ARG A 50 14.13 -4.38 -7.96
C ARG A 50 13.03 -5.38 -8.32
N GLU A 51 12.21 -5.77 -7.35
CA GLU A 51 11.10 -6.68 -7.59
C GLU A 51 9.93 -5.92 -8.20
N THR A 52 9.53 -6.34 -9.41
CA THR A 52 8.42 -5.73 -10.15
C THR A 52 7.11 -5.78 -9.36
N TRP A 53 6.93 -6.79 -8.49
CA TRP A 53 5.73 -6.97 -7.70
C TRP A 53 5.47 -5.81 -6.73
N ASN A 54 6.52 -5.24 -6.14
CA ASN A 54 6.39 -4.09 -5.24
C ASN A 54 5.90 -2.84 -5.97
N TYR A 55 6.30 -2.64 -7.22
CA TYR A 55 5.75 -1.54 -8.04
C TYR A 55 4.27 -1.75 -8.38
N VAL A 56 3.85 -3.00 -8.63
CA VAL A 56 2.43 -3.33 -8.88
C VAL A 56 1.60 -3.05 -7.62
N LEU A 57 2.04 -3.50 -6.45
CA LEU A 57 1.37 -3.23 -5.18
C LEU A 57 1.30 -1.72 -4.88
N GLY A 58 2.42 -1.01 -5.05
CA GLY A 58 2.44 0.46 -4.91
C GLY A 58 1.48 1.16 -5.86
N GLY A 59 1.34 0.69 -7.09
CA GLY A 59 0.37 1.20 -8.06
C GLY A 59 -1.09 0.99 -7.63
N ILE A 60 -1.42 -0.18 -7.08
CA ILE A 60 -2.77 -0.47 -6.56
C ILE A 60 -3.12 0.50 -5.42
N PHE A 61 -2.22 0.66 -4.44
CA PHE A 61 -2.41 1.61 -3.35
C PHE A 61 -2.51 3.06 -3.83
N ALA A 62 -1.84 3.42 -4.93
CA ALA A 62 -1.89 4.77 -5.50
C ALA A 62 -3.25 5.07 -6.13
N ILE A 63 -3.84 4.11 -6.83
CA ILE A 63 -5.19 4.22 -7.38
C ILE A 63 -6.21 4.37 -6.25
N ILE A 64 -6.09 3.55 -5.20
CA ILE A 64 -6.98 3.62 -4.02
C ILE A 64 -6.82 4.97 -3.31
N PHE A 65 -5.59 5.48 -3.16
CA PHE A 65 -5.31 6.78 -2.58
C PHE A 65 -5.98 7.93 -3.35
N LEU A 66 -5.81 7.97 -4.68
CA LEU A 66 -6.41 9.00 -5.54
C LEU A 66 -7.94 8.93 -5.53
N ALA A 67 -8.50 7.72 -5.54
CA ALA A 67 -9.94 7.51 -5.42
C ALA A 67 -10.50 8.02 -4.07
N ASN A 68 -9.76 7.81 -2.97
CA ASN A 68 -10.15 8.33 -1.66
C ASN A 68 -10.03 9.85 -1.57
N ILE A 69 -8.99 10.47 -2.15
CA ILE A 69 -8.90 11.93 -2.23
C ILE A 69 -10.12 12.51 -2.95
N TRP A 70 -10.51 11.91 -4.08
CA TRP A 70 -11.67 12.34 -4.84
C TRP A 70 -12.97 12.27 -4.02
N LEU A 71 -13.13 11.23 -3.20
CA LEU A 71 -14.28 11.07 -2.31
C LEU A 71 -14.29 12.04 -1.13
N ILE A 72 -13.12 12.52 -0.67
CA ILE A 72 -13.03 13.50 0.44
C ILE A 72 -13.29 14.93 -0.03
N ILE A 73 -12.88 15.26 -1.25
CA ILE A 73 -13.05 16.61 -1.81
C ILE A 73 -14.50 16.89 -2.21
N LYS A 74 -15.29 15.85 -2.49
CA LYS A 74 -16.67 15.93 -2.96
C LYS A 74 -17.67 15.86 -1.82
#